data_AF-A0A7V3ER44-F1
#
_entry.id   AF-A0A7V3ER44-F1
#
_cell.length_a   1.000
_cell.length_b   1.000
_cell.length_c   1.000
_cell.angle_alpha   90.00
_cell.angle_beta   90.00
_cell.angle_gamma   90.00
#
_symmetry.space_group_name_H-M   'P 1'
#
loop_
_entity.id
_entity.type
_entity.pdbx_description
1 polymer ?
#
loop_
_entity_poly.entity_id
_entity_poly.type
_entity_poly.pdbx_seq_one_letter_code
_entity_poly.pdbx_strand_id
1 'polypeptide(L)'
;QFEKNALDKTLLGIKKAKDDNCWPIIVYAHWDREYEDQPMKTTRKIAHSFIDAGADLIIGTHPHVIQPEEKYNGKIIFYSLGNFVFDQYFQPKTMQGLAVQSIIVPEQRKIIYEKRYVQMETSGQTIEK
;
A
#
# COMPACT_ATOMS: atom_id res chain seq x y z
N GLN A 1 -11.87 1.68 -9.28
CA GLN A 1 -12.42 1.42 -10.63
C GLN A 1 -11.74 0.16 -11.16
N PHE A 2 -12.49 -0.95 -11.33
CA PHE A 2 -11.89 -2.22 -11.73
C PHE A 2 -11.77 -2.28 -13.26
N GLU A 3 -10.56 -2.05 -13.76
CA GLU A 3 -10.24 -2.29 -15.17
C GLU A 3 -10.24 -3.80 -15.45
N LYS A 4 -10.83 -4.21 -16.58
CA LYS A 4 -10.73 -5.60 -17.04
C LYS A 4 -9.26 -5.97 -17.21
N ASN A 5 -8.86 -7.12 -16.67
CA ASN A 5 -7.50 -7.68 -16.73
C ASN A 5 -6.43 -6.80 -16.06
N ALA A 6 -6.80 -5.95 -15.09
CA ALA A 6 -5.85 -5.13 -14.35
C ALA A 6 -4.69 -5.96 -13.75
N LEU A 7 -5.01 -7.12 -13.16
CA LEU A 7 -4.02 -8.03 -12.59
C LEU A 7 -2.95 -8.44 -13.61
N ASP A 8 -3.35 -8.93 -14.78
CA ASP A 8 -2.43 -9.40 -15.81
C ASP A 8 -1.58 -8.25 -16.36
N LYS A 9 -2.20 -7.08 -16.57
CA LYS A 9 -1.49 -5.88 -17.01
C LYS A 9 -0.44 -5.44 -16.01
N THR A 10 -0.76 -5.42 -14.72
CA THR A 10 0.19 -5.07 -13.66
C THR A 10 1.32 -6.09 -13.59
N LEU A 11 1.02 -7.39 -13.65
CA LEU A 11 2.04 -8.45 -13.66
C LEU A 11 3.00 -8.33 -14.85
N LEU A 12 2.47 -8.05 -16.04
CA LEU A 12 3.30 -7.80 -17.23
C LEU A 12 4.17 -6.55 -17.06
N GLY A 13 3.62 -5.47 -16.51
CA GLY A 13 4.37 -4.24 -16.24
C GLY A 13 5.52 -4.45 -15.25
N ILE A 14 5.29 -5.19 -14.17
CA ILE A 14 6.32 -5.54 -13.18
C ILE A 14 7.43 -6.37 -13.84
N LYS A 15 7.06 -7.43 -14.59
CA LYS A 15 8.04 -8.27 -15.29
C LYS A 15 8.87 -7.47 -16.28
N LYS A 16 8.23 -6.62 -17.09
CA LYS A 16 8.93 -5.74 -18.02
C LYS A 16 9.91 -4.82 -17.32
N ALA A 17 9.49 -4.13 -16.25
CA ALA A 17 10.38 -3.24 -15.49
C ALA A 17 11.58 -4.00 -14.90
N LYS A 18 11.35 -5.23 -14.43
CA LYS A 18 12.40 -6.10 -13.92
C LYS A 18 13.39 -6.51 -15.01
N ASP A 19 12.89 -6.90 -16.18
CA ASP A 19 13.70 -7.28 -17.34
C ASP A 19 14.52 -6.09 -17.87
N ASP A 20 13.97 -4.88 -17.78
CA ASP A 20 14.65 -3.62 -18.07
C ASP A 20 15.61 -3.18 -16.94
N ASN A 21 15.85 -4.04 -15.93
CA ASN A 21 16.72 -3.83 -14.76
C ASN A 21 16.36 -2.57 -13.93
N CYS A 22 15.08 -2.17 -13.93
CA CYS A 22 14.59 -1.09 -13.08
C CYS A 22 14.59 -1.52 -11.60
N TRP A 23 14.99 -0.60 -10.73
CA TRP A 23 14.90 -0.79 -9.29
C TRP A 23 14.79 0.57 -8.57
N PRO A 24 13.93 0.72 -7.55
CA PRO A 24 12.94 -0.26 -7.08
C PRO A 24 11.67 -0.30 -7.94
N ILE A 25 10.96 -1.42 -7.93
CA ILE A 25 9.62 -1.53 -8.53
C ILE A 25 8.58 -1.38 -7.42
N ILE A 26 7.86 -0.26 -7.42
CA ILE A 26 6.83 0.05 -6.42
C ILE A 26 5.45 -0.12 -7.06
N VAL A 27 4.59 -0.92 -6.43
CA VAL A 27 3.19 -1.08 -6.86
C VAL A 27 2.29 -0.27 -5.95
N TYR A 28 1.54 0.66 -6.55
CA TYR A 28 0.49 1.39 -5.88
C TYR A 28 -0.87 0.83 -6.30
N ALA A 29 -1.66 0.36 -5.33
CA ALA A 29 -2.92 -0.32 -5.59
C ALA A 29 -4.09 0.32 -4.85
N HIS A 30 -5.24 0.39 -5.51
CA HIS A 30 -6.50 0.86 -4.94
C HIS A 30 -7.50 -0.29 -5.00
N TRP A 31 -7.74 -0.95 -3.86
CA TRP A 31 -8.32 -2.31 -3.83
C TRP A 31 -9.02 -2.66 -2.52
N ASP A 32 -9.47 -3.91 -2.41
CA ASP A 32 -10.10 -4.45 -1.20
C ASP A 32 -11.45 -3.79 -0.89
N ARG A 33 -12.01 -4.06 0.29
CA ARG A 33 -13.33 -3.58 0.72
C ARG A 33 -13.20 -2.40 1.67
N GLU A 34 -14.12 -1.45 1.52
CA GLU A 34 -14.23 -0.31 2.44
C GLU A 34 -14.47 -0.80 3.88
N TYR A 35 -13.76 -0.16 4.80
CA TYR A 35 -13.93 -0.28 6.26
C TYR A 35 -13.59 -1.64 6.87
N GLU A 36 -13.04 -2.57 6.09
CA GLU A 36 -12.56 -3.86 6.58
C GLU A 36 -11.14 -3.74 7.16
N ASP A 37 -10.96 -4.13 8.42
CA ASP A 37 -9.67 -4.08 9.13
C ASP A 37 -8.63 -5.07 8.56
N GLN A 38 -9.08 -6.08 7.82
CA GLN A 38 -8.24 -7.15 7.30
C GLN A 38 -8.34 -7.23 5.79
N PRO A 39 -7.21 -7.37 5.08
CA PRO A 39 -7.25 -7.56 3.65
C PRO A 39 -7.88 -8.90 3.30
N MET A 40 -8.67 -8.93 2.24
CA MET A 40 -9.24 -10.16 1.71
C MET A 40 -8.14 -11.16 1.35
N LYS A 41 -8.45 -12.46 1.49
CA LYS A 41 -7.54 -13.54 1.04
C LYS A 41 -7.12 -13.38 -0.42
N THR A 42 -8.02 -12.86 -1.27
CA THR A 42 -7.73 -12.56 -2.69
C THR A 42 -6.73 -11.42 -2.84
N THR A 43 -6.88 -10.34 -2.07
CA THR A 43 -5.95 -9.20 -2.07
C THR A 43 -4.56 -9.65 -1.63
N ARG A 44 -4.46 -10.47 -0.59
CA ARG A 44 -3.17 -11.06 -0.16
C ARG A 44 -2.50 -11.85 -1.28
N LYS A 45 -3.25 -12.75 -1.95
CA LYS A 45 -2.75 -13.53 -3.09
C LYS A 45 -2.28 -12.65 -4.25
N ILE A 46 -2.99 -11.56 -4.54
CA ILE A 46 -2.60 -10.60 -5.58
C ILE A 46 -1.33 -9.84 -5.18
N ALA A 47 -1.23 -9.38 -3.93
CA ALA A 47 -0.04 -8.69 -3.44
C ALA A 47 1.20 -9.61 -3.47
N HIS A 48 1.04 -10.88 -3.07
CA HIS A 48 2.10 -11.88 -3.17
C HIS A 48 2.55 -12.09 -4.63
N SER A 49 1.60 -12.21 -5.57
CA SER A 49 1.96 -12.40 -6.99
C SER A 49 2.71 -11.20 -7.59
N PHE A 50 2.44 -9.98 -7.11
CA PHE A 50 3.23 -8.80 -7.49
C PHE A 50 4.67 -8.85 -6.97
N ILE A 51 4.87 -9.24 -5.71
CA ILE A 51 6.23 -9.44 -5.16
C ILE A 51 6.95 -10.56 -5.92
N ASP A 52 6.29 -11.69 -6.16
CA ASP A 52 6.87 -12.82 -6.88
C ASP A 52 7.24 -12.46 -8.33
N ALA A 53 6.47 -11.56 -8.97
CA ALA A 53 6.79 -11.03 -10.29
C ALA A 53 7.99 -10.07 -10.29
N GLY A 54 8.31 -9.43 -9.16
CA GLY A 54 9.47 -8.56 -9.02
C GLY A 54 9.25 -7.24 -8.28
N ALA A 55 8.06 -6.98 -7.73
CA ALA A 55 7.84 -5.77 -6.94
C ALA A 55 8.70 -5.77 -5.66
N ASP A 56 9.21 -4.59 -5.30
CA ASP A 56 10.03 -4.37 -4.10
C ASP A 56 9.23 -3.81 -2.92
N LEU A 57 8.12 -3.12 -3.21
CA LEU A 57 7.25 -2.47 -2.24
C LEU A 57 5.83 -2.38 -2.81
N ILE A 58 4.84 -2.65 -1.97
CA ILE A 58 3.43 -2.48 -2.31
C ILE A 58 2.77 -1.51 -1.34
N ILE A 59 2.06 -0.53 -1.90
CA ILE A 59 1.26 0.45 -1.15
C ILE A 59 -0.19 0.36 -1.61
N GLY A 60 -1.05 -0.10 -0.72
CA GLY A 60 -2.48 -0.22 -0.91
C GLY A 60 -3.26 0.94 -0.30
N THR A 61 -4.39 1.25 -0.91
CA THR A 61 -5.39 2.25 -0.50
C THR A 61 -6.79 1.74 -0.83
N HIS A 62 -7.83 2.53 -0.48
CA HIS A 62 -9.28 2.32 -0.65
C HIS A 62 -10.06 1.88 0.61
N PRO A 63 -9.57 0.99 1.48
CA PRO A 63 -10.36 0.57 2.65
C PRO A 63 -10.75 1.71 3.62
N HIS A 64 -10.15 2.89 3.50
CA HIS A 64 -10.35 4.04 4.37
C HIS A 64 -9.97 3.81 5.84
N VAL A 65 -9.47 2.63 6.17
CA VAL A 65 -8.95 2.23 7.47
C VAL A 65 -7.55 1.67 7.30
N ILE A 66 -6.73 1.73 8.34
CA ILE A 66 -5.40 1.11 8.33
C ILE A 66 -5.59 -0.42 8.35
N GLN A 67 -5.02 -1.10 7.36
CA GLN A 67 -4.92 -2.57 7.37
C GLN A 67 -3.50 -2.98 7.79
N PRO A 68 -3.31 -4.19 8.35
CA PRO A 68 -1.99 -4.65 8.76
C PRO A 68 -1.00 -4.63 7.59
N GLU A 69 0.28 -4.39 7.89
CA GLU A 69 1.36 -4.62 6.93
C GLU A 69 1.83 -6.07 6.98
N GLU A 70 2.46 -6.52 5.90
CA GLU A 70 3.00 -7.87 5.79
C GLU A 70 4.38 -7.87 5.15
N LYS A 71 5.32 -8.57 5.77
CA LYS A 71 6.62 -8.87 5.15
C LYS A 71 6.53 -10.22 4.42
N TYR A 72 6.68 -10.20 3.11
CA TYR A 72 6.63 -11.38 2.24
C TYR A 72 7.86 -11.40 1.33
N ASN A 73 8.59 -12.53 1.30
CA ASN A 73 9.85 -12.67 0.56
C ASN A 73 10.86 -11.54 0.78
N GLY A 74 10.92 -11.03 2.03
CA GLY A 74 11.83 -9.94 2.41
C GLY A 74 11.36 -8.53 2.02
N LYS A 75 10.25 -8.39 1.30
CA LYS A 75 9.64 -7.13 0.86
C LYS A 75 8.43 -6.78 1.73
N ILE A 76 8.08 -5.50 1.82
CA ILE A 76 6.97 -5.03 2.65
C ILE A 76 5.73 -4.74 1.80
N ILE A 77 4.57 -5.09 2.33
CA ILE A 77 3.24 -4.86 1.75
C ILE A 77 2.44 -4.04 2.75
N PHE A 78 2.03 -2.83 2.38
CA PHE A 78 1.02 -2.07 3.09
C PHE A 78 -0.32 -2.30 2.41
N TYR A 79 -1.27 -3.01 3.02
CA TYR A 79 -2.54 -3.32 2.34
C TYR A 79 -3.50 -2.13 2.31
N SER A 80 -3.45 -1.27 3.33
CA SER A 80 -4.13 0.02 3.35
C SER A 80 -3.46 0.95 4.35
N LEU A 81 -3.18 2.18 3.93
CA LEU A 81 -2.68 3.24 4.80
C LEU A 81 -3.79 4.00 5.54
N GLY A 82 -5.06 3.72 5.29
CA GLY A 82 -6.17 4.51 5.84
C GLY A 82 -6.24 5.91 5.22
N ASN A 83 -6.83 6.85 5.95
CA ASN A 83 -7.06 8.21 5.46
C ASN A 83 -5.99 9.18 5.99
N PHE A 84 -5.43 9.99 5.10
CA PHE A 84 -4.59 11.14 5.50
C PHE A 84 -5.44 12.41 5.67
N VAL A 85 -6.29 12.74 4.69
CA VAL A 85 -7.28 13.83 4.73
C VAL A 85 -8.53 13.34 4.01
N PHE A 86 -9.70 13.38 4.66
CA PHE A 86 -10.97 12.93 4.08
C PHE A 86 -12.19 13.50 4.84
N ASP A 87 -13.41 13.38 4.32
CA ASP A 87 -14.64 13.89 4.96
C ASP A 87 -15.46 12.80 5.69
N GLN A 88 -14.87 11.63 5.92
CA GLN A 88 -15.51 10.47 6.56
C GLN A 88 -15.36 10.49 8.08
N TYR A 89 -16.07 11.39 8.76
CA TYR A 89 -16.04 11.51 10.23
C TYR A 89 -17.00 10.56 10.96
N PHE A 90 -17.70 9.69 10.23
CA PHE A 90 -18.76 8.85 10.80
C PHE A 90 -18.25 7.68 11.66
N GLN A 91 -16.96 7.35 11.58
CA GLN A 91 -16.34 6.33 12.45
C GLN A 91 -14.89 6.69 12.83
N PRO A 92 -14.42 6.36 14.05
CA PRO A 92 -13.06 6.73 14.48
C PRO A 92 -11.94 6.19 13.58
N LYS A 93 -12.09 4.99 13.03
CA LYS A 93 -11.06 4.35 12.19
C LYS A 93 -10.86 5.02 10.85
N THR A 94 -11.88 5.68 10.29
CA THR A 94 -11.74 6.44 9.04
C THR A 94 -11.09 7.79 9.24
N MET A 95 -10.89 8.18 10.50
CA MET A 95 -10.12 9.36 10.87
C MET A 95 -8.67 9.01 11.19
N GLN A 96 -8.24 7.76 10.99
CA GLN A 96 -6.88 7.30 11.23
C GLN A 96 -6.19 6.96 9.93
N GLY A 97 -4.88 7.22 9.90
CA GLY A 97 -4.03 6.87 8.79
C GLY A 97 -2.60 6.55 9.22
N LEU A 98 -1.85 6.04 8.26
CA LEU A 98 -0.43 5.75 8.37
C LEU A 98 0.30 6.55 7.29
N ALA A 99 1.12 7.52 7.70
CA ALA A 99 2.07 8.16 6.82
C ALA A 99 3.34 7.30 6.77
N VAL A 100 3.76 6.91 5.56
CA VAL A 100 4.93 6.06 5.35
C VAL A 100 5.99 6.82 4.58
N GLN A 101 7.15 7.03 5.21
CA GLN A 101 8.33 7.55 4.54
C GLN A 101 9.18 6.38 4.06
N SER A 102 9.40 6.28 2.74
CA SER A 102 10.28 5.27 2.15
C SER A 102 11.59 5.90 1.68
N ILE A 103 12.70 5.43 2.23
CA ILE A 103 14.06 5.86 1.89
C ILE A 103 14.68 4.79 0.99
N ILE A 104 14.98 5.18 -0.24
CA ILE A 104 15.60 4.30 -1.24
C ILE A 104 17.11 4.46 -1.15
N VAL A 105 17.84 3.35 -0.97
CA VAL A 105 19.31 3.31 -0.92
C VAL A 105 19.81 2.44 -2.09
N PRO A 106 20.05 3.04 -3.28
CA PRO A 106 20.35 2.32 -4.52
C PRO A 106 21.59 1.43 -4.46
N GLU A 107 22.68 1.94 -3.89
CA GLU A 107 23.96 1.22 -3.78
C GLU A 107 23.83 -0.10 -3.01
N GLN A 108 22.84 -0.21 -2.12
CA GLN A 108 22.59 -1.39 -1.30
C GLN A 108 21.38 -2.19 -1.79
N ARG A 109 20.71 -1.75 -2.87
CA ARG A 109 19.38 -2.23 -3.28
C ARG A 109 18.43 -2.43 -2.10
N LYS A 110 18.38 -1.43 -1.21
CA LYS A 110 17.64 -1.48 0.04
C LYS A 110 16.59 -0.38 0.11
N ILE A 111 15.39 -0.73 0.59
CA ILE A 111 14.34 0.22 0.95
C ILE A 111 14.21 0.19 2.48
N ILE A 112 14.32 1.35 3.11
CA ILE A 112 14.07 1.57 4.53
C ILE A 112 12.74 2.31 4.62
N TYR A 113 11.91 1.99 5.60
CA TYR A 113 10.65 2.70 5.80
C TYR A 113 10.46 3.08 7.26
N GLU A 114 9.87 4.25 7.45
CA GLU A 114 9.42 4.76 8.73
C GLU A 114 7.92 5.03 8.65
N LYS A 115 7.24 4.78 9.77
CA LYS A 115 5.79 4.85 9.86
C LYS A 115 5.41 5.85 10.93
N ARG A 116 4.48 6.74 10.59
CA ARG A 116 3.91 7.73 11.50
C ARG A 116 2.41 7.55 11.52
N TYR A 117 1.84 7.34 12.69
CA TYR A 117 0.40 7.29 12.83
C TYR A 117 -0.13 8.72 12.76
N VAL A 118 -1.19 8.90 11.99
CA VAL A 118 -1.86 10.19 11.88
C VAL A 118 -3.33 10.05 12.26
N GLN A 119 -3.85 11.12 12.82
CA GLN A 119 -5.24 11.25 13.22
C GLN A 119 -5.78 12.54 12.61
N MET A 120 -6.86 12.41 11.87
CA MET A 120 -7.67 13.53 11.43
C MET A 120 -8.58 13.96 12.57
N GLU A 121 -8.61 15.24 12.84
CA GLU A 121 -9.53 15.89 13.76
C GLU A 121 -10.77 16.37 13.01
N THR A 122 -11.89 16.55 13.72
CA THR A 122 -13.13 17.10 13.14
C THR A 122 -12.99 18.57 12.73
N SER A 123 -11.88 19.23 13.08
CA SER A 123 -11.48 20.54 12.58
C SER A 123 -11.04 20.51 11.10
N GLY A 124 -10.82 19.32 10.53
CA GLY A 124 -10.25 19.12 9.20
C GLY A 124 -8.72 19.08 9.19
N GLN A 125 -8.07 19.23 10.35
CA GLN A 125 -6.63 19.10 10.50
C GLN A 125 -6.22 17.63 10.69
N THR A 126 -5.12 17.22 10.08
CA THR A 126 -4.46 15.94 10.36
C THR A 126 -3.22 16.16 11.20
N ILE A 127 -3.13 15.47 12.32
CA ILE A 127 -2.02 15.54 13.28
C ILE A 127 -1.28 14.21 13.33
N GLU A 128 0.04 14.26 13.58
CA GLU A 128 0.83 13.08 13.92
C GLU A 128 0.54 12.69 15.37
N LYS A 129 0.36 11.39 15.63
CA LYS A 129 -0.01 10.84 16.94
C LYS A 129 1.16 10.15 17.62
#